data_AF-A0AAD6T9R0-F1
#
_entry.id   AF-A0AAD6T9R0-F1
#
_cell.length_a   1.000
_cell.length_b   1.000
_cell.length_c   1.000
_cell.angle_alpha   90.00
_cell.angle_beta   90.00
_cell.angle_gamma   90.00
#
_symmetry.space_group_name_H-M   'P 1'
#
loop_
_entity.id
_entity.type
_entity.pdbx_description
1 polymer ?
#
loop_
_entity_poly.entity_id
_entity_poly.type
_entity_poly.pdbx_seq_one_letter_code
_entity_poly.pdbx_strand_id
1 'polypeptide(L)'
;MDSDPIALAPTANGRVSGKSWKLQKTATVRSYLQDGVKTKSWEDRLAQTKKAQAIKKVEAELRDEKQAEATRRREITLARKKAAEERRRLEEDKAKMGARKAARLRRRAGRSKKVKG
;
A
#
# COMPACT_ATOMS: atom_id res chain seq x y z
N MET A 1 63.23 -11.37 15.39
CA MET A 1 62.17 -11.90 16.28
C MET A 1 61.82 -13.26 15.74
N ASP A 2 62.40 -14.26 16.37
CA ASP A 2 62.56 -15.62 15.88
C ASP A 2 61.23 -16.33 15.61
N SER A 3 61.14 -16.97 14.44
CA SER A 3 60.01 -17.79 14.03
C SER A 3 60.25 -19.23 14.47
N ASP A 4 60.00 -19.51 15.75
CA ASP A 4 60.01 -20.89 16.23
C ASP A 4 58.90 -21.69 15.52
N PRO A 5 59.20 -22.90 14.99
CA PRO A 5 58.22 -23.70 14.29
C PRO A 5 57.13 -24.17 15.27
N ILE A 6 55.88 -23.80 14.98
CA ILE A 6 54.71 -24.22 15.75
C ILE A 6 54.53 -25.72 15.53
N ALA A 7 54.78 -26.51 16.57
CA ALA A 7 54.55 -27.95 16.54
C ALA A 7 53.06 -28.25 16.33
N LEU A 8 52.73 -28.78 15.14
CA LEU A 8 51.37 -29.22 14.83
C LEU A 8 51.06 -30.55 15.54
N ALA A 9 49.89 -30.63 16.16
CA ALA A 9 49.42 -31.87 16.76
C ALA A 9 49.11 -32.91 15.66
N PRO A 10 49.43 -34.20 15.86
CA PRO A 10 49.24 -35.24 14.85
C PRO A 10 47.76 -35.58 14.60
N THR A 11 46.85 -35.19 15.49
CA THR A 11 45.41 -35.37 15.32
C THR A 11 44.63 -34.20 15.90
N ALA A 12 43.38 -34.01 15.42
CA ALA A 12 42.44 -33.03 15.95
C ALA A 12 42.08 -33.25 17.44
N ASN A 13 42.45 -34.39 18.03
CA ASN A 13 42.17 -34.73 19.43
C ASN A 13 43.32 -34.39 20.41
N GLY A 14 44.46 -33.87 19.93
CA GLY A 14 45.59 -33.48 20.78
C GLY A 14 46.39 -34.65 21.38
N ARG A 15 47.20 -34.37 22.42
CA ARG A 15 48.11 -35.33 23.11
C ARG A 15 47.46 -36.19 24.19
N VAL A 16 46.21 -35.91 24.57
CA VAL A 16 45.53 -36.60 25.66
C VAL A 16 44.68 -37.73 25.07
N SER A 17 44.68 -38.90 25.71
CA SER A 17 43.84 -40.07 25.39
C SER A 17 42.34 -39.73 25.43
N GLY A 18 41.88 -39.03 24.40
CA GLY A 18 40.50 -38.73 24.12
C GLY A 18 39.99 -39.75 23.12
N LYS A 19 39.19 -40.70 23.62
CA LYS A 19 38.45 -41.72 22.84
C LYS A 19 38.10 -41.20 21.44
N SER A 20 38.70 -41.78 20.41
CA SER A 20 38.63 -41.32 19.01
C SER A 20 37.21 -41.25 18.44
N TRP A 21 36.27 -41.98 19.03
CA TRP A 21 34.86 -41.96 18.68
C TRP A 21 34.07 -40.76 19.22
N LYS A 22 34.69 -39.89 20.02
CA LYS A 22 34.03 -38.66 20.52
C LYS A 22 34.27 -37.51 19.55
N LEU A 23 33.19 -36.86 19.13
CA LEU A 23 33.23 -35.65 18.32
C LEU A 23 33.91 -34.50 19.07
N GLN A 24 34.70 -33.71 18.35
CA GLN A 24 35.30 -32.47 18.87
C GLN A 24 34.20 -31.47 19.24
N LYS A 25 34.29 -30.90 20.45
CA LYS A 25 33.34 -29.89 20.90
C LYS A 25 33.69 -28.54 20.25
N THR A 26 32.92 -28.13 19.25
CA THR A 26 33.01 -26.78 18.65
C THR A 26 31.92 -25.87 19.20
N ALA A 27 32.10 -24.54 19.08
CA ALA A 27 31.04 -23.59 19.42
C ALA A 27 29.81 -23.81 18.53
N THR A 28 28.62 -23.90 19.12
CA THR A 28 27.36 -24.06 18.39
C THR A 28 27.03 -22.78 17.61
N VAL A 29 27.19 -22.80 16.29
CA VAL A 29 26.77 -21.70 15.41
C VAL A 29 25.29 -21.86 15.10
N ARG A 30 24.44 -20.96 15.62
CA ARG A 30 23.00 -20.95 15.30
C ARG A 30 22.76 -20.21 13.98
N SER A 31 22.46 -20.96 12.92
CA SER A 31 22.16 -20.41 11.59
C SER A 31 20.88 -19.57 11.54
N TYR A 32 19.90 -19.87 12.40
CA TYR A 32 18.58 -19.22 12.43
C TYR A 32 18.53 -17.92 13.25
N LEU A 33 19.69 -17.34 13.62
CA LEU A 33 19.69 -16.04 14.29
C LEU A 33 19.22 -14.95 13.32
N GLN A 34 18.39 -14.03 13.80
CA GLN A 34 18.04 -12.84 13.04
C GLN A 34 19.28 -11.95 12.86
N ASP A 35 19.40 -11.27 11.72
CA ASP A 35 20.62 -10.52 11.37
C ASP A 35 20.97 -9.43 12.40
N GLY A 36 19.96 -8.80 13.03
CA GLY A 36 20.18 -7.85 14.12
C GLY A 36 20.80 -8.47 15.39
N VAL A 37 20.67 -9.78 15.58
CA VAL A 37 21.33 -10.52 16.69
C VAL A 37 22.69 -11.06 16.25
N LYS A 38 22.95 -11.21 14.94
CA LYS A 38 24.26 -11.58 14.39
C LYS A 38 25.27 -10.43 14.49
N THR A 39 24.82 -9.18 14.37
CA THR A 39 25.68 -8.00 14.50
C THR A 39 26.10 -7.78 15.95
N LYS A 40 27.40 -7.73 16.22
CA LYS A 40 27.95 -7.52 17.57
C LYS A 40 27.92 -6.06 18.01
N SER A 41 27.80 -5.10 17.09
CA SER A 41 27.76 -3.67 17.40
C SER A 41 26.31 -3.18 17.58
N TRP A 42 26.11 -2.19 18.45
CA TRP A 42 24.85 -1.47 18.58
C TRP A 42 24.64 -0.48 17.42
N GLU A 43 25.71 0.13 16.95
CA GLU A 43 25.70 1.13 15.87
C GLU A 43 25.18 0.56 14.56
N ASP A 44 25.57 -0.67 14.19
CA ASP A 44 25.07 -1.32 12.97
C ASP A 44 23.56 -1.55 13.07
N ARG A 45 23.05 -1.95 14.24
CA ARG A 45 21.61 -2.12 14.47
C ARG A 45 20.87 -0.80 14.31
N LEU A 46 21.42 0.28 14.86
CA LEU A 46 20.83 1.62 14.75
C LEU A 46 20.83 2.13 13.31
N ALA A 47 21.89 1.87 12.55
CA ALA A 47 21.95 2.21 11.13
C ALA A 47 20.88 1.45 10.33
N GLN A 48 20.69 0.15 10.60
CA GLN A 48 19.65 -0.65 9.92
C GLN A 48 18.23 -0.20 10.27
N THR A 49 17.94 0.11 11.54
CA THR A 49 16.63 0.62 11.93
C THR A 49 16.35 1.98 11.30
N LYS A 50 17.32 2.89 11.26
CA LYS A 50 17.19 4.19 10.60
C LYS A 50 16.92 4.05 9.10
N LYS A 51 17.61 3.12 8.42
CA LYS A 51 17.34 2.80 7.00
C LYS A 51 15.91 2.27 6.81
N ALA A 52 15.49 1.31 7.63
CA ALA A 52 14.13 0.76 7.55
C ALA A 52 13.05 1.82 7.80
N GLN A 53 13.27 2.73 8.75
CA GLN A 53 12.36 3.86 9.01
C GLN A 53 12.30 4.82 7.83
N ALA A 54 13.44 5.15 7.22
CA ALA A 54 13.48 5.99 6.02
C ALA A 54 12.70 5.36 4.86
N ILE A 55 12.87 4.06 4.62
CA ILE A 55 12.13 3.33 3.58
C ILE A 55 10.62 3.38 3.84
N LYS A 56 10.19 3.09 5.07
CA LYS A 56 8.77 3.12 5.45
C LYS A 56 8.16 4.52 5.30
N LYS A 57 8.93 5.57 5.61
CA LYS A 57 8.48 6.95 5.44
C LYS A 57 8.21 7.25 3.96
N VAL A 58 9.15 6.93 3.09
CA VAL A 58 8.99 7.11 1.64
C VAL A 58 7.83 6.28 1.09
N GLU A 59 7.66 5.04 1.56
CA GLU A 59 6.53 4.19 1.17
C GLU A 59 5.18 4.82 1.56
N ALA A 60 5.08 5.37 2.76
CA ALA A 60 3.87 6.05 3.23
C ALA A 60 3.56 7.30 2.39
N GLU A 61 4.57 8.15 2.16
CA GLU A 61 4.43 9.37 1.34
C GLU A 61 3.92 9.03 -0.07
N LEU A 62 4.52 8.03 -0.75
CA LEU A 62 4.11 7.60 -2.08
C LEU A 62 2.68 7.02 -2.11
N ARG A 63 2.32 6.28 -1.06
CA ARG A 63 0.97 5.70 -0.93
C ARG A 63 -0.07 6.79 -0.75
N ASP A 64 0.21 7.77 0.10
CA ASP A 64 -0.71 8.86 0.43
C ASP A 64 -0.92 9.77 -0.78
N GLU A 65 0.16 10.12 -1.51
CA GLU A 65 0.08 10.90 -2.76
C GLU A 65 -0.80 10.19 -3.81
N LYS A 66 -0.57 8.88 -4.01
CA LYS A 66 -1.36 8.08 -4.96
C LYS A 66 -2.83 8.01 -4.56
N GLN A 67 -3.11 7.85 -3.27
CA GLN A 67 -4.48 7.80 -2.77
C GLN A 67 -5.17 9.16 -2.92
N ALA A 68 -4.49 10.26 -2.58
CA ALA A 68 -5.01 11.61 -2.72
C ALA A 68 -5.33 11.97 -4.18
N GLU A 69 -4.50 11.54 -5.13
CA GLU A 69 -4.81 11.77 -6.54
C GLU A 69 -6.03 10.93 -7.00
N ALA A 70 -6.10 9.67 -6.58
CA ALA A 70 -7.21 8.80 -6.91
C ALA A 70 -8.55 9.31 -6.33
N THR A 71 -8.55 9.79 -5.09
CA THR A 71 -9.74 10.39 -4.47
C THR A 71 -10.16 11.67 -5.18
N ARG A 72 -9.21 12.57 -5.48
CA ARG A 72 -9.47 13.80 -6.24
C ARG A 72 -10.14 13.51 -7.59
N ARG A 73 -9.62 12.55 -8.36
CA ARG A 73 -10.22 12.15 -9.65
C ARG A 73 -11.64 11.61 -9.50
N ARG A 74 -11.89 10.81 -8.46
CA ARG A 74 -13.22 10.27 -8.14
C ARG A 74 -14.20 11.39 -7.75
N GLU A 75 -13.78 12.31 -6.89
CA GLU A 75 -14.60 13.44 -6.44
C GLU A 75 -14.99 14.35 -7.59
N ILE A 76 -14.05 14.70 -8.48
CA ILE A 76 -14.34 15.50 -9.67
C ILE A 76 -15.39 14.80 -10.56
N THR A 77 -15.22 13.50 -10.78
CA THR A 77 -16.15 12.72 -11.61
C THR A 77 -17.54 12.67 -10.98
N LEU A 78 -17.60 12.43 -9.67
CA LEU A 78 -18.84 12.39 -8.91
C LEU A 78 -19.55 13.75 -8.91
N ALA A 79 -18.80 14.85 -8.74
CA ALA A 79 -19.32 16.20 -8.81
C ALA A 79 -19.90 16.51 -10.20
N ARG A 80 -19.21 16.11 -11.28
CA ARG A 80 -19.72 16.27 -12.66
C ARG A 80 -21.00 15.49 -12.90
N LYS A 81 -21.08 14.25 -12.42
CA LYS A 81 -22.29 13.42 -12.52
C LYS A 81 -23.47 14.05 -11.77
N LYS A 82 -23.25 14.45 -10.51
CA LYS A 82 -24.27 15.13 -9.70
C LYS A 82 -24.78 16.42 -10.36
N ALA A 83 -23.88 17.25 -10.88
CA ALA A 83 -24.26 18.48 -11.58
C ALA A 83 -25.09 18.21 -12.85
N ALA A 84 -24.75 17.16 -13.60
CA ALA A 84 -25.51 16.77 -14.78
C ALA A 84 -26.89 16.20 -14.42
N GLU A 85 -26.97 15.39 -13.37
CA GLU A 85 -28.23 14.83 -12.85
C GLU A 85 -29.17 15.92 -12.35
N GLU A 86 -28.67 16.88 -11.56
CA GLU A 86 -29.45 18.03 -11.09
C GLU A 86 -29.96 18.89 -12.25
N ARG A 87 -29.09 19.17 -13.23
CA ARG A 87 -29.52 19.92 -14.43
C ARG A 87 -30.63 19.18 -15.18
N ARG A 88 -30.47 17.87 -15.40
CA ARG A 88 -31.47 17.04 -16.07
C ARG A 88 -32.79 17.04 -15.30
N ARG A 89 -32.76 16.90 -13.97
CA ARG A 89 -33.94 16.95 -13.12
C ARG A 89 -34.69 18.27 -13.27
N LEU A 90 -33.97 19.40 -13.23
CA LEU A 90 -34.55 20.73 -13.41
C LEU A 90 -35.16 20.92 -14.81
N GLU A 91 -34.50 20.40 -15.84
CA GLU A 91 -35.03 20.42 -17.22
C GLU A 91 -36.31 19.59 -17.36
N GLU A 92 -36.35 18.39 -16.77
CA GLU A 92 -37.53 17.51 -16.75
C GLU A 92 -38.71 18.18 -16.00
N ASP A 93 -38.44 18.80 -14.85
CA ASP A 93 -39.46 19.52 -14.08
C ASP A 93 -39.97 20.75 -14.84
N LYS A 94 -39.07 21.51 -15.48
CA LYS A 94 -39.46 22.65 -16.34
C LYS A 94 -40.31 22.20 -17.51
N ALA A 95 -39.95 21.10 -18.17
CA ALA A 95 -40.71 20.52 -19.28
C ALA A 95 -42.12 20.08 -18.82
N LYS A 96 -42.21 19.42 -17.67
CA LYS A 96 -43.49 19.00 -17.06
C LYS A 96 -44.39 20.20 -16.74
N MET A 97 -43.82 21.27 -16.19
CA MET A 97 -44.57 22.50 -15.90
C MET A 97 -45.00 23.23 -17.18
N GLY A 98 -44.11 23.29 -18.18
CA GLY A 98 -44.44 23.81 -19.51
C GLY A 98 -45.60 23.05 -20.17
N ALA A 99 -45.56 21.72 -20.14
CA ALA A 99 -46.63 20.87 -20.66
C ALA A 99 -47.96 21.08 -19.92
N ARG A 100 -47.93 21.18 -18.57
CA ARG A 100 -49.11 21.48 -17.76
C ARG A 100 -49.72 22.85 -18.10
N LYS A 101 -48.88 23.88 -18.29
CA LYS A 101 -49.33 25.22 -18.70
C LYS A 101 -49.94 25.20 -20.09
N ALA A 102 -49.30 24.54 -21.05
CA ALA A 102 -49.83 24.38 -22.41
C ALA A 102 -51.18 23.64 -22.41
N ALA A 103 -51.32 22.57 -21.63
CA ALA A 103 -52.59 21.86 -21.47
C ALA A 103 -53.69 22.76 -20.88
N ARG A 104 -53.37 23.61 -19.89
CA ARG A 104 -54.32 24.57 -19.31
C ARG A 104 -54.81 25.59 -20.34
N LEU A 105 -53.89 26.15 -21.14
CA LEU A 105 -54.25 27.08 -22.22
C LEU A 105 -55.11 26.40 -23.29
N ARG A 106 -54.78 25.16 -23.69
CA ARG A 106 -55.61 24.38 -24.63
C ARG A 106 -57.04 24.16 -24.12
N ARG A 107 -57.20 23.86 -22.82
CA ARG A 107 -58.52 23.74 -22.17
C ARG A 107 -59.28 25.06 -22.18
N ARG A 108 -58.62 26.17 -21.81
CA ARG A 108 -59.24 27.50 -21.81
C ARG A 108 -59.68 27.94 -23.21
N ALA A 109 -58.90 27.60 -24.23
CA ALA A 109 -59.24 27.90 -25.62
C ALA A 109 -60.37 27.02 -26.20
N GLY A 110 -60.93 26.08 -25.41
CA GLY A 110 -62.07 25.25 -25.83
C GLY A 110 -61.80 24.35 -27.04
N ARG A 111 -60.53 24.17 -27.45
CA ARG A 111 -60.17 23.33 -28.60
C ARG A 111 -60.44 21.86 -28.27
N SER A 112 -61.60 21.36 -28.67
CA SER A 112 -61.91 19.93 -28.61
C SER A 112 -61.01 19.16 -29.58
N LYS A 113 -60.65 17.92 -29.25
CA LYS A 113 -59.81 17.04 -30.08
C LYS A 113 -60.47 16.64 -31.42
N LYS A 114 -61.74 17.03 -31.64
CA LYS A 114 -62.51 16.73 -32.84
C LYS A 114 -62.14 17.72 -33.94
N VAL A 115 -61.12 17.38 -34.72
CA VAL A 115 -60.89 17.98 -36.04
C VAL A 115 -61.98 17.40 -36.95
N LYS A 116 -62.92 18.24 -37.41
CA LYS A 116 -63.84 17.86 -38.48
C LYS A 116 -63.02 17.70 -39.76
N GLY A 117 -63.02 16.49 -40.33
CA GLY A 117 -63.00 16.33 -41.79
C GLY A 117 -64.39 16.61 -42.33
#